data_AF-A0A948AX61-F1
#
_entry.id   AF-A0A948AX61-F1
#
_cell.length_a   1.000
_cell.length_b   1.000
_cell.length_c   1.000
_cell.angle_alpha   90.00
_cell.angle_beta   90.00
_cell.angle_gamma   90.00
#
_symmetry.space_group_name_H-M   'P 1'
#
loop_
_entity.id
_entity.type
_entity.pdbx_description
1 polymer ?
#
loop_
_entity_poly.entity_id
_entity_poly.type
_entity_poly.pdbx_seq_one_letter_code
_entity_poly.pdbx_strand_id
1 'polypeptide(L)'
;MNEHDLLWAMLPDGLDAFFDVESFEKTDRIFRITLTEKNTVPAELPKQYRGKRVINTVFKPVTVDFFPIKGRKTEIILKRRRWRFEGVDTMLRRDIALCAEGTKLEKEFADFLKEFN
;
A
#
# COMPACT_ATOMS: atom_id res chain seq x y z
N MET A 1 -20.87 7.12 10.50
CA MET A 1 -19.56 7.31 9.86
C MET A 1 -18.64 7.89 10.91
N ASN A 2 -17.63 7.13 11.32
CA ASN A 2 -16.61 7.58 12.27
C ASN A 2 -15.45 8.26 11.52
N GLU A 3 -14.47 8.79 12.25
CA GLU A 3 -13.31 9.49 11.66
C GLU A 3 -12.46 8.58 10.74
N HIS A 4 -12.40 7.28 11.06
CA HIS A 4 -11.69 6.28 10.26
C HIS A 4 -12.39 6.03 8.93
N ASP A 5 -13.71 5.91 8.93
CA ASP A 5 -14.52 5.75 7.71
C ASP A 5 -14.39 6.97 6.79
N LEU A 6 -14.36 8.18 7.37
CA LEU A 6 -14.20 9.42 6.60
C LEU A 6 -12.85 9.49 5.89
N LEU A 7 -11.77 9.06 6.56
CA LEU A 7 -10.45 9.02 5.94
C LEU A 7 -10.44 8.11 4.71
N TRP A 8 -10.95 6.89 4.86
CA TRP A 8 -10.97 5.92 3.76
C TRP A 8 -11.82 6.41 2.59
N ALA A 9 -12.91 7.13 2.86
CA ALA A 9 -13.71 7.79 1.83
C ALA A 9 -12.96 8.90 1.05
N MET A 10 -11.83 9.40 1.56
CA MET A 10 -10.97 10.36 0.87
C MET A 10 -9.83 9.71 0.07
N LEU A 11 -9.61 8.40 0.23
CA LEU A 11 -8.54 7.66 -0.44
C LEU A 11 -9.11 6.90 -1.65
N PRO A 12 -8.27 6.49 -2.61
CA PRO A 12 -8.70 5.60 -3.69
C PRO A 12 -9.34 4.32 -3.15
N ASP A 13 -10.46 3.93 -3.76
CA ASP A 13 -11.21 2.74 -3.38
C ASP A 13 -10.37 1.45 -3.44
N GLY A 14 -10.65 0.52 -2.53
CA GLY A 14 -10.02 -0.79 -2.47
C GLY A 14 -8.65 -0.83 -1.77
N LEU A 15 -8.08 0.31 -1.36
CA LEU A 15 -6.85 0.33 -0.57
C LEU A 15 -7.02 -0.26 0.84
N ASP A 16 -8.19 -0.05 1.45
CA ASP A 16 -8.55 -0.53 2.78
C ASP A 16 -8.50 -2.06 2.90
N ALA A 17 -8.71 -2.78 1.80
CA ALA A 17 -8.58 -4.24 1.75
C ALA A 17 -7.13 -4.72 1.98
N PHE A 18 -6.13 -3.92 1.61
CA PHE A 18 -4.71 -4.31 1.62
C PHE A 18 -3.88 -3.58 2.67
N PHE A 19 -4.26 -2.37 3.06
CA PHE A 19 -3.47 -1.51 3.92
C PHE A 19 -4.21 -1.11 5.19
N ASP A 20 -3.44 -0.91 6.26
CA ASP A 20 -3.87 -0.25 7.48
C ASP A 20 -3.26 1.15 7.54
N VAL A 21 -3.98 2.08 8.14
CA VAL A 21 -3.47 3.42 8.45
C VAL A 21 -2.41 3.29 9.55
N GLU A 22 -1.20 3.76 9.28
CA GLU A 22 -0.12 3.74 10.27
C GLU A 22 0.06 5.10 10.95
N SER A 23 0.11 6.19 10.19
CA SER A 23 0.34 7.53 10.75
C SER A 23 -0.06 8.66 9.81
N PHE A 24 -0.20 9.85 10.39
CA PHE A 24 -0.39 11.11 9.68
C PHE A 24 0.65 12.11 10.14
N GLU A 25 1.19 12.86 9.19
CA GLU A 25 2.11 13.95 9.46
C GLU A 25 1.64 15.20 8.73
N LYS A 26 1.60 16.31 9.47
CA LYS A 26 1.26 17.62 8.91
C LYS A 26 2.39 18.58 9.22
N THR A 27 2.91 19.19 8.16
CA THR A 27 3.85 20.31 8.23
C THR A 27 3.23 21.55 7.58
N ASP A 28 3.98 22.64 7.47
CA ASP A 28 3.53 23.84 6.78
C ASP A 28 3.39 23.63 5.27
N ARG A 29 4.12 22.68 4.69
CA ARG A 29 4.18 22.44 3.24
C ARG A 29 3.53 21.14 2.80
N ILE A 30 3.56 20.11 3.65
CA ILE A 30 3.17 18.74 3.30
C ILE A 30 2.12 18.21 4.27
N PHE A 31 1.13 17.51 3.71
CA PHE A 31 0.27 16.58 4.45
C PHE A 31 0.59 15.16 3.99
N ARG A 32 1.01 14.28 4.90
CA ARG A 32 1.47 12.93 4.59
C ARG A 32 0.61 11.91 5.30
N ILE A 33 0.16 10.92 4.55
CA ILE A 33 -0.58 9.76 5.05
C ILE A 33 0.32 8.54 4.87
N THR A 34 0.64 7.82 5.94
CA THR A 34 1.41 6.57 5.84
C THR A 34 0.48 5.39 6.03
N LEU A 35 0.45 4.50 5.04
CA LEU A 35 -0.31 3.27 5.03
C LEU A 35 0.65 2.08 5.04
N THR A 36 0.39 1.07 5.86
CA THR A 36 1.21 -0.13 5.98
C THR A 36 0.45 -1.35 5.50
N GLU A 37 1.08 -2.15 4.63
CA GLU A 37 0.45 -3.35 4.10
C GLU A 37 0.19 -4.38 5.21
N LYS A 38 -1.07 -4.85 5.26
CA LYS A 38 -1.58 -5.86 6.19
C LYS A 38 -0.68 -7.09 6.18
N ASN A 39 -0.46 -7.69 7.34
CA ASN A 39 0.37 -8.88 7.46
C ASN A 39 -0.37 -10.16 7.04
N THR A 40 -0.81 -10.23 5.79
CA THR A 40 -1.50 -11.38 5.24
C THR A 40 -0.64 -12.00 4.15
N VAL A 41 0.00 -13.13 4.46
CA VAL A 41 0.71 -13.93 3.45
C VAL A 41 -0.33 -14.48 2.47
N PRO A 42 -0.14 -14.35 1.14
CA PRO A 42 -1.07 -14.89 0.15
C PRO A 42 -1.34 -16.38 0.37
N ALA A 43 -2.61 -16.78 0.34
CA ALA A 43 -2.98 -18.20 0.49
C ALA A 43 -2.41 -19.06 -0.64
N GLU A 44 -2.40 -18.52 -1.86
CA GLU A 44 -1.80 -19.17 -3.02
C GLU A 44 -0.34 -18.72 -3.19
N LEU A 45 0.56 -19.49 -2.60
CA LEU A 45 1.99 -19.29 -2.79
C LEU A 45 2.48 -19.98 -4.09
N PRO A 46 3.38 -19.35 -4.86
CA PRO A 46 4.10 -20.03 -5.93
C PRO A 46 4.87 -21.24 -5.40
N LYS A 47 5.11 -22.26 -6.26
CA LYS A 47 5.73 -23.53 -5.86
C LYS A 47 7.01 -23.36 -5.04
N GLN A 48 7.85 -22.39 -5.40
CA GLN A 48 9.12 -22.13 -4.72
C GLN A 48 8.98 -21.65 -3.27
N TYR A 49 7.81 -21.16 -2.85
CA TYR A 49 7.54 -20.67 -1.49
C TYR A 49 6.64 -21.61 -0.66
N ARG A 50 5.96 -22.58 -1.29
CA ARG A 50 5.04 -23.49 -0.61
C ARG A 50 5.75 -24.35 0.44
N GLY A 51 5.16 -24.47 1.62
CA GLY A 51 5.69 -25.28 2.73
C GLY A 51 6.94 -24.73 3.41
N LYS A 52 7.43 -23.55 2.99
CA LYS A 52 8.59 -22.88 3.60
C LYS A 52 8.16 -21.88 4.64
N ARG A 53 8.99 -21.68 5.66
CA ARG A 53 8.75 -20.70 6.72
C ARG A 53 9.25 -19.31 6.29
N VAL A 54 8.51 -18.28 6.68
CA VAL A 54 8.96 -16.89 6.60
C VAL A 54 10.05 -16.67 7.65
N ILE A 55 11.23 -16.22 7.24
CA ILE A 55 12.38 -15.98 8.12
C ILE A 55 12.64 -14.50 8.37
N ASN A 56 12.17 -13.62 7.48
CA ASN A 56 12.31 -12.17 7.62
C ASN A 56 11.18 -11.47 6.86
N THR A 57 10.78 -10.29 7.34
CA THR A 57 9.82 -9.40 6.68
C THR A 57 10.41 -8.00 6.58
N VAL A 58 10.35 -7.41 5.38
CA VAL A 58 10.88 -6.07 5.10
C VAL A 58 9.77 -5.22 4.48
N PHE A 59 9.73 -3.93 4.81
CA PHE A 59 8.87 -2.96 4.15
C PHE A 59 9.64 -2.17 3.09
N LYS A 60 9.03 -2.00 1.92
CA LYS A 60 9.50 -1.09 0.89
C LYS A 60 8.48 0.04 0.71
N PRO A 61 8.78 1.26 1.19
CA PRO A 61 7.88 2.39 1.02
C PRO A 61 7.84 2.84 -0.43
N VAL A 62 6.66 3.25 -0.89
CA VAL A 62 6.43 3.90 -2.17
C VAL A 62 5.60 5.14 -1.91
N THR A 63 6.03 6.30 -2.42
CA THR A 63 5.34 7.58 -2.22
C THR A 63 4.55 7.93 -3.47
N VAL A 64 3.28 8.31 -3.28
CA VAL A 64 2.38 8.73 -4.35
C VAL A 64 1.86 10.13 -4.05
N ASP A 65 1.85 11.00 -5.04
CA ASP A 65 1.26 12.33 -4.91
C ASP A 65 -0.27 12.23 -4.86
N PHE A 66 -0.89 13.11 -4.08
CA PHE A 66 -2.33 13.16 -3.88
C PHE A 66 -2.85 14.60 -3.91
N PHE A 67 -4.18 14.77 -3.90
CA PHE A 67 -4.79 16.10 -3.97
C PHE A 67 -4.32 17.01 -2.82
N PRO A 68 -3.89 18.25 -3.12
CA PRO A 68 -3.46 19.19 -2.11
C PRO A 68 -4.54 19.46 -1.05
N ILE A 69 -4.20 19.32 0.23
CA ILE A 69 -5.13 19.60 1.33
C ILE A 69 -4.80 20.98 1.92
N LYS A 70 -5.73 21.93 1.77
CA LYS A 70 -5.60 23.31 2.26
C LYS A 70 -4.27 23.96 1.83
N GLY A 71 -3.92 23.83 0.55
CA GLY A 71 -2.73 24.42 -0.07
C GLY A 71 -1.41 23.71 0.25
N ARG A 72 -1.43 22.57 0.96
CA ARG A 72 -0.24 21.73 1.19
C ARG A 72 -0.15 20.67 0.11
N LYS A 73 1.07 20.33 -0.32
CA LYS A 73 1.29 19.12 -1.11
C LYS A 73 0.84 17.92 -0.28
N THR A 74 0.01 17.05 -0.83
CA THR A 74 -0.38 15.82 -0.14
C THR A 74 0.33 14.64 -0.76
N GLU A 75 0.80 13.73 0.07
CA GLU A 75 1.41 12.48 -0.38
C GLU A 75 0.97 11.30 0.48
N ILE A 76 0.86 10.14 -0.17
CA ILE A 76 0.54 8.87 0.47
C ILE A 76 1.80 8.00 0.40
N ILE A 77 2.31 7.59 1.55
CA ILE A 77 3.40 6.61 1.65
C ILE A 77 2.79 5.23 1.86
N LEU A 78 2.97 4.35 0.89
CA LEU A 78 2.56 2.95 0.93
C LEU A 78 3.74 2.08 1.33
N LYS A 79 3.78 1.63 2.59
CA LYS A 79 4.77 0.67 3.09
C LYS A 79 4.37 -0.74 2.67
N ARG A 80 4.88 -1.18 1.52
CA ARG A 80 4.60 -2.51 0.96
C ARG A 80 5.42 -3.59 1.65
N ARG A 81 4.78 -4.71 1.99
CA ARG A 81 5.39 -5.81 2.73
C ARG A 81 6.03 -6.82 1.78
N ARG A 82 7.23 -7.28 2.14
CA ARG A 82 7.95 -8.35 1.43
C ARG A 82 8.39 -9.40 2.43
N TRP A 83 8.19 -10.66 2.08
CA TRP A 83 8.54 -11.81 2.92
C TRP A 83 9.72 -12.57 2.34
N ARG A 84 10.72 -12.86 3.17
CA ARG A 84 11.82 -13.76 2.86
C ARG A 84 11.49 -15.15 3.38
N PHE A 85 11.61 -16.15 2.51
CA PHE A 85 11.40 -17.54 2.86
C PHE A 85 12.72 -18.28 3.00
N GLU A 86 12.72 -19.33 3.81
CA GLU A 86 13.87 -20.20 4.00
C GLU A 86 14.27 -20.91 2.68
N GLY A 87 15.55 -20.79 2.32
CA GLY A 87 16.09 -21.39 1.10
C GLY A 87 15.47 -20.84 -0.20
N VAL A 88 15.04 -19.58 -0.21
CA VAL A 88 14.61 -18.86 -1.43
C VAL A 88 15.30 -17.52 -1.51
N ASP A 89 16.02 -17.27 -2.61
CA ASP A 89 16.80 -16.04 -2.78
C ASP A 89 16.02 -14.80 -3.20
N THR A 90 14.75 -14.98 -3.55
CA THR A 90 13.84 -13.89 -3.88
C THR A 90 12.89 -13.61 -2.73
N MET A 91 12.60 -12.34 -2.49
CA MET A 91 11.52 -11.98 -1.56
C MET A 91 10.17 -12.11 -2.27
N LEU A 92 9.21 -12.71 -1.60
CA LEU A 92 7.82 -12.67 -2.01
C LEU A 92 7.25 -11.28 -1.73
N ARG A 93 6.54 -10.72 -2.70
CA ARG A 93 5.67 -9.56 -2.51
C ARG A 93 4.27 -9.98 -2.95
N ARG A 94 3.23 -9.52 -2.26
CA ARG A 94 1.85 -9.76 -2.67
C ARG A 94 1.55 -8.93 -3.91
N ASP A 95 0.88 -9.57 -4.88
CA ASP A 95 0.31 -8.84 -6.00
C ASP A 95 -0.95 -8.11 -5.52
N ILE A 96 -1.01 -6.81 -5.81
CA ILE A 96 -2.13 -5.95 -5.44
C ILE A 96 -2.77 -5.51 -6.74
N ALA A 97 -3.85 -6.20 -7.10
CA ALA A 97 -4.69 -5.82 -8.23
C ALA A 97 -5.71 -4.78 -7.74
N LEU A 98 -5.38 -3.49 -7.88
CA LEU A 98 -6.38 -2.45 -7.74
C LEU A 98 -7.17 -2.34 -9.04
N CYS A 99 -8.48 -2.53 -8.95
CA CYS A 99 -9.41 -2.16 -10.02
C CYS A 99 -9.72 -0.67 -9.87
N ALA A 100 -9.39 0.13 -10.89
CA ALA A 100 -9.78 1.53 -10.93
C ALA A 100 -11.16 1.64 -11.59
N GLU A 101 -12.21 1.88 -10.80
CA GLU A 101 -13.58 2.06 -11.31
C GLU A 101 -13.97 3.53 -11.50
N GLY A 102 -13.31 4.46 -10.82
CA GLY A 102 -13.71 5.87 -10.79
C GLY A 102 -12.78 6.83 -11.54
N THR A 103 -12.31 7.84 -10.81
CA THR A 103 -11.74 9.09 -11.33
C THR A 103 -10.40 8.90 -12.06
N LYS A 104 -9.94 9.92 -12.81
CA LYS A 104 -8.60 9.93 -13.45
C LYS A 104 -7.49 9.64 -12.42
N LEU A 105 -7.65 10.15 -11.20
CA LEU A 105 -6.68 9.93 -10.12
C LEU A 105 -6.62 8.47 -9.69
N GLU A 106 -7.75 7.78 -9.53
CA GLU A 106 -7.75 6.34 -9.21
C GLU A 106 -7.09 5.51 -10.30
N LYS A 107 -7.26 5.89 -11.57
CA LYS A 107 -6.58 5.25 -12.71
C LYS A 107 -5.07 5.46 -12.65
N GLU A 108 -4.63 6.72 -12.52
CA GLU A 108 -3.21 7.05 -12.37
C GLU A 108 -2.58 6.36 -11.16
N PHE A 109 -3.33 6.26 -10.05
CA PHE A 109 -2.89 5.59 -8.84
C PHE A 109 -2.79 4.07 -9.00
N ALA A 110 -3.77 3.43 -9.63
CA ALA A 110 -3.75 2.01 -9.91
C ALA A 110 -2.63 1.65 -10.90
N ASP A 111 -2.43 2.46 -11.94
CA ASP A 111 -1.36 2.26 -12.91
C ASP A 111 0.02 2.44 -12.27
N PHE A 112 0.19 3.47 -11.44
CA PHE A 112 1.40 3.64 -10.63
C PHE A 112 1.70 2.39 -9.81
N LEU A 113 0.72 1.84 -9.08
CA LEU A 113 0.95 0.64 -8.27
C LEU A 113 1.31 -0.61 -9.08
N LYS A 114 0.81 -0.73 -10.31
CA LYS A 114 1.20 -1.80 -11.24
C LYS A 114 2.66 -1.68 -11.67
N GLU A 115 3.18 -0.47 -11.89
CA GLU A 115 4.60 -0.26 -12.21
C GLU A 115 5.52 -0.73 -11.07
N PHE A 116 5.05 -0.62 -9.83
CA PHE A 116 5.74 -1.12 -8.64
C PHE A 116 5.33 -2.54 -8.24
N ASN A 117 4.52 -3.25 -9.05
CA ASN A 117 4.34 -4.70 -8.99
C ASN A 117 5.45 -5.43 -9.75
#